data_AF-A0A6A6DLD6-F1
#
_entry.id   AF-A0A6A6DLD6-F1
#
_cell.length_a   1.000
_cell.length_b   1.000
_cell.length_c   1.000
_cell.angle_alpha   90.00
_cell.angle_beta   90.00
_cell.angle_gamma   90.00
#
_symmetry.space_group_name_H-M   'P 1'
#
loop_
_entity.id
_entity.type
_entity.pdbx_description
1 polymer ?
#
loop_
_entity_poly.entity_id
_entity_poly.type
_entity_poly.pdbx_seq_one_letter_code
_entity_poly.pdbx_strand_id
1 'polypeptide(L)'
;GAMMSLSAIAVPVFLDTNTSSTHLLRQWARLYHYGHIYMPAVCVAAASLYGYVALRQRVSNRKQWRIYAAAGVTTITMVPFTWLVMVPTNNTLFRLRELASATASAVDLSAVQKVVVRWAWMHVVRSLFPLVGAILGLVGVLQELGL
;
A
#
# COMPACT_ATOMS: atom_id res chain seq x y z
N GLY A 1 -1.73 -7.97 -6.43
CA GLY A 1 -0.58 -8.90 -6.34
C GLY A 1 0.59 -8.26 -5.64
N ALA A 2 1.42 -7.49 -6.36
CA ALA A 2 2.70 -6.97 -5.86
C ALA A 2 2.64 -6.17 -4.54
N MET A 3 1.56 -5.41 -4.30
CA MET A 3 1.40 -4.69 -3.02
C MET A 3 1.21 -5.65 -1.85
N MET A 4 0.29 -6.61 -1.99
CA MET A 4 0.01 -7.57 -0.92
C MET A 4 1.21 -8.47 -0.60
N SER A 5 2.04 -8.84 -1.59
CA SER A 5 3.20 -9.69 -1.36
C SER A 5 4.25 -9.09 -0.42
N LEU A 6 4.31 -7.76 -0.28
CA LEU A 6 5.20 -7.12 0.69
C LEU A 6 4.83 -7.53 2.13
N SER A 7 3.54 -7.48 2.47
CA SER A 7 3.07 -7.88 3.80
C SER A 7 2.92 -9.40 3.95
N ALA A 8 2.51 -10.10 2.90
CA ALA A 8 2.20 -11.53 2.97
C ALA A 8 3.43 -12.44 2.88
N ILE A 9 4.53 -11.96 2.28
CA ILE A 9 5.72 -12.78 2.02
C ILE A 9 6.97 -12.09 2.56
N ALA A 10 7.27 -10.86 2.10
CA ALA A 10 8.54 -10.22 2.44
C ALA A 10 8.67 -9.90 3.93
N VAL A 11 7.62 -9.39 4.58
CA VAL A 11 7.64 -9.11 6.02
C VAL A 11 7.85 -10.39 6.86
N PRO A 12 7.09 -11.49 6.68
CA PRO A 12 7.36 -12.75 7.37
C PRO A 12 8.81 -13.22 7.21
N VAL A 13 9.35 -13.20 5.99
CA VAL A 13 10.76 -13.54 5.74
C VAL A 13 11.71 -12.66 6.55
N PHE A 14 11.46 -11.35 6.64
CA PHE A 14 12.29 -10.47 7.46
C PHE A 14 12.18 -10.79 8.95
N LEU A 15 10.98 -11.07 9.45
CA LEU A 15 10.75 -11.37 10.86
C LEU A 15 11.40 -12.69 11.27
N ASP A 16 11.39 -13.69 10.40
CA ASP A 16 11.91 -15.04 10.66
C ASP A 16 13.44 -15.11 10.53
N THR A 17 14.04 -14.33 9.62
CA THR A 17 15.48 -14.47 9.28
C THR A 17 16.40 -13.48 9.97
N ASN A 18 15.90 -12.34 10.46
CA ASN A 18 16.77 -11.34 11.10
C ASN A 18 16.96 -11.64 12.59
N THR A 19 18.23 -11.80 12.98
CA THR A 19 18.66 -11.90 14.39
C THR A 19 19.12 -10.57 14.98
N SER A 20 19.17 -9.50 14.16
CA SER A 20 19.60 -8.16 14.55
C SER A 20 18.58 -7.10 14.13
N SER A 21 18.25 -6.19 15.05
CA SER A 21 17.33 -5.07 14.82
C SER A 21 17.84 -4.15 13.71
N THR A 22 19.14 -3.89 13.65
CA THR A 22 19.77 -3.06 12.61
C THR A 22 19.57 -3.66 11.21
N HIS A 23 19.71 -4.98 11.07
CA HIS A 23 19.49 -5.66 9.79
C HIS A 23 18.01 -5.63 9.39
N LEU A 24 17.09 -5.91 10.31
CA LEU A 24 15.64 -5.85 10.09
C LEU A 24 15.20 -4.45 9.64
N LEU A 25 15.63 -3.40 10.36
CA LEU A 25 15.33 -2.00 10.03
C LEU A 25 15.92 -1.61 8.67
N ARG A 26 17.10 -2.15 8.32
CA ARG A 26 17.73 -1.90 7.03
C ARG A 26 16.93 -2.49 5.88
N GLN A 27 16.50 -3.74 6.01
CA GLN A 27 15.68 -4.43 5.01
C GLN A 27 14.30 -3.78 4.88
N TRP A 28 13.62 -3.49 6.00
CA TRP A 28 12.34 -2.78 5.97
C TRP A 28 12.44 -1.42 5.26
N ALA A 29 13.46 -0.62 5.56
CA ALA A 29 13.63 0.68 4.92
C ALA A 29 13.89 0.56 3.41
N ARG A 30 14.57 -0.49 2.95
CA ARG A 30 14.75 -0.76 1.51
C ARG A 30 13.45 -1.23 0.86
N LEU A 31 12.69 -2.11 1.51
CA LEU A 31 11.35 -2.49 1.08
C LEU A 31 10.45 -1.27 0.91
N TYR A 32 10.42 -0.38 1.91
CA TYR A 32 9.69 0.88 1.86
C TYR A 32 10.19 1.78 0.72
N HIS A 33 11.51 1.90 0.55
CA HIS A 33 12.10 2.72 -0.49
C HIS A 33 11.60 2.33 -1.90
N TYR A 34 11.60 1.05 -2.24
CA TYR A 34 11.06 0.62 -3.54
C TYR A 34 9.53 0.75 -3.59
N GLY A 35 8.84 0.40 -2.50
CA GLY A 35 7.38 0.46 -2.43
C GLY A 35 6.82 1.87 -2.64
N HIS A 36 7.39 2.89 -1.97
CA HIS A 36 6.87 4.27 -2.04
C HIS A 36 7.16 4.97 -3.37
N ILE A 37 8.11 4.48 -4.18
CA ILE A 37 8.40 5.02 -5.51
C ILE A 37 7.42 4.45 -6.53
N TYR A 38 7.38 3.12 -6.66
CA TYR A 38 6.66 2.49 -7.77
C TYR A 38 5.15 2.39 -7.53
N MET A 39 4.73 2.05 -6.30
CA MET A 39 3.33 1.69 -6.08
C MET A 39 2.35 2.86 -6.13
N PRO A 40 2.68 4.07 -5.61
CA PRO A 40 1.82 5.23 -5.78
C PRO A 40 1.64 5.62 -7.26
N ALA A 41 2.70 5.54 -8.07
CA ALA A 41 2.62 5.83 -9.50
C ALA A 41 1.65 4.89 -10.22
N VAL A 42 1.73 3.58 -9.97
CA VAL A 42 0.81 2.58 -10.54
C VAL A 42 -0.63 2.83 -10.07
N CYS A 43 -0.82 3.19 -8.80
CA CYS A 43 -2.13 3.51 -8.26
C CYS A 43 -2.75 4.75 -8.92
N VAL A 44 -1.98 5.83 -9.09
CA VAL A 44 -2.44 7.06 -9.75
C VAL A 44 -2.79 6.80 -11.22
N ALA A 45 -1.98 6.00 -11.91
CA ALA A 45 -2.26 5.60 -13.28
C ALA A 45 -3.58 4.81 -13.38
N ALA A 46 -3.78 3.81 -12.52
CA ALA A 46 -5.01 3.02 -12.48
C ALA A 46 -6.25 3.88 -12.15
N ALA A 47 -6.15 4.75 -11.13
CA ALA A 47 -7.24 5.67 -10.77
C ALA A 47 -7.57 6.65 -11.91
N SER A 48 -6.56 7.14 -12.63
CA SER A 48 -6.74 8.01 -13.80
C SER A 48 -7.47 7.30 -14.94
N LEU A 49 -7.14 6.03 -15.20
CA LEU A 49 -7.84 5.22 -16.20
C LEU A 49 -9.32 5.01 -15.83
N TYR A 50 -9.62 4.69 -14.57
CA TYR A 50 -11.01 4.62 -14.10
C TYR A 50 -11.74 5.97 -14.24
N GLY A 51 -11.08 7.07 -13.89
CA GLY A 51 -11.61 8.42 -14.07
C GLY A 51 -11.91 8.74 -15.54
N TYR A 52 -11.00 8.39 -16.46
CA TYR A 52 -11.19 8.56 -17.89
C TYR A 52 -12.43 7.78 -18.40
N VAL A 53 -12.55 6.50 -18.04
CA VAL A 53 -13.71 5.67 -18.42
C VAL A 53 -15.00 6.24 -17.83
N ALA A 54 -14.99 6.64 -16.56
CA ALA A 54 -16.15 7.27 -15.91
C ALA A 54 -16.59 8.54 -16.65
N LEU A 55 -15.65 9.43 -17.01
CA LEU A 55 -15.96 10.64 -17.75
C LEU A 55 -16.54 10.32 -19.14
N ARG A 56 -15.94 9.39 -19.88
CA ARG A 56 -16.43 8.96 -21.20
C ARG A 56 -17.87 8.44 -21.11
N GLN A 57 -18.15 7.57 -20.16
CA GLN A 57 -19.49 7.00 -19.99
C GLN A 57 -20.52 8.02 -19.52
N ARG A 58 -20.11 8.98 -18.68
CA ARG A 58 -20.96 10.08 -18.25
C ARG A 58 -21.36 10.96 -19.43
N VAL A 59 -20.41 11.30 -20.32
CA VAL A 59 -20.68 12.08 -21.55
C VAL A 59 -21.62 11.31 -22.49
N SER A 60 -21.49 9.98 -22.58
CA SER A 60 -22.39 9.12 -23.35
C SER A 60 -23.71 8.78 -22.63
N ASN A 61 -24.03 9.44 -21.51
CA ASN A 61 -25.24 9.23 -20.70
C ASN A 61 -25.47 7.77 -20.23
N ARG A 62 -24.38 7.00 -20.05
CA ARG A 62 -24.40 5.61 -19.59
C ARG A 62 -24.30 5.53 -18.07
N LYS A 63 -25.25 4.87 -17.40
CA LYS A 63 -25.34 4.79 -15.92
C LYS A 63 -24.10 4.16 -15.27
N GLN A 64 -23.37 3.33 -16.00
CA GLN A 64 -22.14 2.64 -15.57
C GLN A 64 -21.03 3.62 -15.18
N TRP A 65 -21.07 4.90 -15.56
CA TRP A 65 -20.05 5.88 -15.14
C TRP A 65 -19.83 5.91 -13.62
N ARG A 66 -20.88 5.66 -12.83
CA ARG A 66 -20.84 5.70 -11.36
C ARG A 66 -19.92 4.63 -10.77
N ILE A 67 -19.90 3.42 -11.32
CA ILE A 67 -19.08 2.33 -10.77
C ILE A 67 -17.60 2.54 -11.07
N TYR A 68 -17.26 3.08 -12.25
CA TYR A 68 -15.90 3.46 -12.57
C TYR A 68 -15.43 4.68 -11.75
N ALA A 69 -16.31 5.65 -11.49
CA ALA A 69 -15.99 6.73 -10.56
C ALA A 69 -15.70 6.19 -9.15
N ALA A 70 -16.53 5.27 -8.64
CA ALA A 70 -16.30 4.62 -7.37
C ALA A 70 -14.98 3.80 -7.36
N ALA A 71 -14.66 3.10 -8.46
CA ALA A 71 -13.40 2.38 -8.62
C ALA A 71 -12.18 3.31 -8.52
N GLY A 72 -12.21 4.44 -9.23
CA GLY A 72 -11.15 5.45 -9.21
C GLY A 72 -10.97 6.08 -7.83
N VAL A 73 -12.07 6.54 -7.21
CA VAL A 73 -12.05 7.13 -5.85
C VAL A 73 -11.53 6.12 -4.82
N THR A 74 -12.04 4.89 -4.84
CA THR A 74 -11.59 3.85 -3.90
C THR A 74 -10.11 3.55 -4.07
N THR A 75 -9.63 3.46 -5.31
CA THR A 75 -8.22 3.21 -5.62
C THR A 75 -7.32 4.32 -5.06
N ILE A 76 -7.62 5.59 -5.38
CA ILE A 76 -6.76 6.72 -4.97
C ILE A 76 -6.83 7.01 -3.45
N THR A 77 -7.89 6.56 -2.76
CA THR A 77 -8.05 6.70 -1.30
C THR A 77 -6.88 6.08 -0.51
N MET A 78 -6.13 5.15 -1.10
CA MET A 78 -4.91 4.64 -0.44
C MET A 78 -3.88 5.75 -0.13
N VAL A 79 -3.85 6.84 -0.91
CA VAL A 79 -2.90 7.94 -0.74
C VAL A 79 -3.15 8.71 0.57
N PRO A 80 -4.35 9.29 0.81
CA PRO A 80 -4.64 9.92 2.09
C PRO A 80 -4.57 8.94 3.26
N PHE A 81 -4.94 7.66 3.08
CA PHE A 81 -4.73 6.65 4.12
C PHE A 81 -3.25 6.51 4.50
N THR A 82 -2.35 6.51 3.52
CA THR A 82 -0.90 6.43 3.77
C THR A 82 -0.42 7.61 4.60
N TRP A 83 -0.82 8.83 4.22
CA TRP A 83 -0.38 10.04 4.92
C TRP A 83 -0.95 10.16 6.33
N LEU A 84 -2.23 9.88 6.51
CA LEU A 84 -2.92 10.08 7.78
C LEU A 84 -2.67 8.94 8.77
N VAL A 85 -2.54 7.70 8.28
CA VAL A 85 -2.50 6.50 9.14
C VAL A 85 -1.10 5.91 9.23
N MET A 86 -0.37 5.81 8.11
CA MET A 86 0.90 5.08 8.08
C MET A 86 2.13 5.94 8.39
N VAL A 87 2.13 7.24 8.03
CA VAL A 87 3.30 8.12 8.22
C VAL A 87 3.85 8.12 9.67
N PRO A 88 3.03 8.19 10.73
CA PRO A 88 3.56 8.14 12.10
C PRO A 88 4.38 6.87 12.40
N THR A 89 3.92 5.73 11.89
CA THR A 89 4.63 4.45 12.06
C THR A 89 5.87 4.37 11.19
N ASN A 90 5.80 4.88 9.95
CA ASN A 90 6.97 4.98 9.07
C ASN A 90 8.08 5.83 9.72
N ASN A 91 7.71 7.00 10.26
CA ASN A 91 8.64 7.90 10.95
C ASN A 91 9.27 7.24 12.18
N THR A 92 8.49 6.44 12.92
CA THR A 92 8.99 5.67 14.06
C THR A 92 10.06 4.67 13.61
N LEU A 93 9.81 3.91 12.54
CA LEU A 93 10.78 2.93 12.01
C LEU A 93 12.04 3.61 11.44
N PHE A 94 11.92 4.77 10.81
CA PHE A 94 13.08 5.55 10.37
C PHE A 94 13.92 6.07 11.55
N ARG A 95 13.29 6.60 12.60
CA ARG A 95 14.01 7.03 13.82
C ARG A 95 14.73 5.86 14.50
N LEU A 96 14.08 4.70 14.61
CA LEU A 96 14.70 3.48 15.16
C LEU A 96 15.91 3.04 14.32
N ARG A 97 15.83 3.17 12.99
CA ARG A 97 16.95 2.88 12.09
C ARG A 97 18.13 3.81 12.31
N GLU A 98 17.87 5.10 12.47
CA GLU A 98 18.92 6.10 12.74
C GLU A 98 19.61 5.80 14.08
N LEU A 99 18.83 5.55 15.13
CA LEU A 99 19.35 5.18 16.45
C LEU A 99 20.20 3.90 16.38
N ALA A 100 19.69 2.84 15.75
CA ALA A 100 20.40 1.57 15.57
C ALA A 100 21.68 1.68 14.73
N SER A 101 21.86 2.78 14.00
CA SER A 101 23.09 3.07 13.25
C SER A 101 24.08 3.95 14.03
N ALA A 102 23.60 4.72 15.01
CA ALA A 102 24.39 5.70 15.76
C ALA A 102 24.94 5.18 17.09
N THR A 103 24.20 4.31 17.78
CA THR A 103 24.63 3.75 19.08
C THR A 103 25.11 2.32 18.96
N ALA A 104 26.21 1.99 19.63
CA ALA A 104 26.65 0.59 19.82
C ALA A 104 25.67 -0.23 20.68
N SER A 105 24.77 0.43 21.40
CA SER A 105 23.65 -0.18 22.10
C SER A 105 22.62 -0.69 21.10
N ALA A 106 22.38 -2.00 21.11
CA ALA A 106 21.40 -2.63 20.25
C ALA A 106 19.99 -2.14 20.63
N VAL A 107 19.27 -1.55 19.66
CA VAL A 107 17.82 -1.37 19.76
C VAL A 107 17.20 -2.76 19.95
N ASP A 108 16.31 -2.91 20.93
CA ASP A 108 15.65 -4.20 21.19
C ASP A 108 14.94 -4.73 19.93
N LEU A 109 15.32 -5.94 19.52
CA LEU A 109 14.76 -6.60 18.33
C LEU A 109 13.26 -6.85 18.50
N SER A 110 12.82 -7.25 19.69
CA SER A 110 11.40 -7.56 19.92
C SER A 110 10.52 -6.32 19.75
N ALA A 111 10.99 -5.16 20.22
CA ALA A 111 10.34 -3.88 20.03
C ALA A 111 10.25 -3.51 18.54
N VAL A 112 11.33 -3.67 17.78
CA VAL A 112 11.34 -3.40 16.33
C VAL A 112 10.37 -4.33 15.59
N GLN A 113 10.39 -5.63 15.89
CA GLN A 113 9.48 -6.61 15.28
C GLN A 113 8.01 -6.22 15.50
N LYS A 114 7.63 -5.80 16.71
CA LYS A 114 6.26 -5.32 17.00
C LYS A 114 5.85 -4.15 16.12
N VAL A 115 6.74 -3.18 15.90
CA VAL A 115 6.46 -2.02 15.04
C VAL A 115 6.37 -2.44 13.57
N VAL A 116 7.23 -3.34 13.10
CA VAL A 116 7.19 -3.89 11.74
C VAL A 116 5.89 -4.69 11.49
N VAL A 117 5.44 -5.51 12.44
CA VAL A 117 4.16 -6.23 12.37
C VAL A 117 2.99 -5.25 12.28
N ARG A 118 2.98 -4.21 13.13
CA ARG A 118 1.96 -3.16 13.06
C ARG A 118 1.95 -2.48 11.70
N TRP A 119 3.12 -2.12 11.17
CA TRP A 119 3.28 -1.56 9.83
C TRP A 119 2.70 -2.47 8.75
N ALA A 120 2.98 -3.78 8.83
CA ALA A 120 2.52 -4.77 7.86
C ALA A 120 1.00 -4.86 7.81
N TRP A 121 0.33 -4.82 8.97
CA TRP A 121 -1.14 -4.80 9.04
C TRP A 121 -1.75 -3.55 8.41
N MET A 122 -1.20 -2.36 8.69
CA MET A 122 -1.67 -1.14 8.01
C MET A 122 -1.42 -1.21 6.51
N HIS A 123 -0.31 -1.82 6.08
CA HIS A 123 0.00 -2.01 4.68
C HIS A 123 -0.95 -3.03 3.99
N VAL A 124 -1.43 -4.06 4.70
CA VAL A 124 -2.50 -4.94 4.22
C VAL A 124 -3.76 -4.13 3.96
N VAL A 125 -4.21 -3.34 4.94
CA VAL A 125 -5.38 -2.46 4.78
C VAL A 125 -5.20 -1.51 3.60
N ARG A 126 -4.03 -0.87 3.47
CA ARG A 126 -3.68 -0.02 2.34
C ARG A 126 -3.85 -0.75 0.99
N SER A 127 -3.47 -2.03 0.94
CA SER A 127 -3.54 -2.85 -0.27
C SER A 127 -4.97 -3.20 -0.69
N LEU A 128 -5.95 -3.09 0.22
CA LEU A 128 -7.35 -3.38 -0.09
C LEU A 128 -7.98 -2.30 -0.97
N PHE A 129 -7.57 -1.04 -0.86
CA PHE A 129 -8.11 0.07 -1.66
C PHE A 129 -7.99 -0.17 -3.18
N PRO A 130 -6.79 -0.39 -3.76
CA PRO A 130 -6.68 -0.69 -5.19
C PRO A 130 -7.28 -2.05 -5.56
N LEU A 131 -7.34 -3.01 -4.64
CA LEU A 131 -7.99 -4.31 -4.89
C LEU A 131 -9.50 -4.16 -5.06
N VAL A 132 -10.17 -3.44 -4.14
CA VAL A 132 -11.60 -3.15 -4.22
C VAL A 132 -11.88 -2.29 -5.45
N GLY A 133 -11.04 -1.30 -5.75
CA GLY A 133 -11.13 -0.53 -6.99
C GLY A 133 -11.08 -1.41 -8.24
N ALA A 134 -10.18 -2.40 -8.28
CA ALA A 134 -10.10 -3.37 -9.38
C ALA A 134 -11.36 -4.24 -9.50
N ILE A 135 -11.92 -4.70 -8.39
CA ILE A 135 -13.18 -5.45 -8.37
C ILE A 135 -14.33 -4.59 -8.92
N LEU A 136 -14.46 -3.34 -8.47
CA LEU A 136 -15.48 -2.42 -8.96
C LEU A 136 -15.34 -2.15 -10.46
N GLY A 137 -14.11 -1.97 -10.95
CA GLY A 137 -13.82 -1.84 -12.37
C GLY A 137 -14.25 -3.07 -13.17
N LEU A 138 -13.93 -4.27 -12.67
CA LEU A 138 -14.36 -5.53 -13.30
C LEU A 138 -15.88 -5.67 -13.34
N VAL A 139 -16.58 -5.37 -12.24
CA VAL A 139 -18.05 -5.37 -12.21
C VAL A 139 -18.61 -4.38 -13.23
N GLY A 140 -17.99 -3.21 -13.40
CA GLY A 140 -18.39 -2.25 -14.43
C GLY A 140 -18.31 -2.82 -15.84
N VAL A 141 -17.23 -3.57 -16.13
CA VAL A 141 -17.06 -4.24 -17.44
C VAL A 141 -18.14 -5.32 -17.63
N LEU A 142 -18.41 -6.14 -16.61
CA LEU A 142 -19.45 -7.18 -16.69
C LEU A 142 -20.84 -6.57 -16.93
N GLN A 143 -21.16 -5.46 -16.26
CA GLN A 143 -22.42 -4.72 -16.47
C GLN A 143 -22.56 -4.16 -17.89
N GLU A 144 -21.45 -3.82 -18.55
CA GLU A 144 -21.47 -3.40 -19.97
C GLU A 144 -21.71 -4.57 -20.93
N LEU A 145 -21.29 -5.78 -20.54
CA LEU A 145 -21.49 -7.01 -21.31
C LEU A 145 -22.88 -7.65 -21.06
N GLY A 146 -23.67 -7.10 -20.13
CA GLY A 146 -24.97 -7.67 -19.75
C GLY A 146 -24.87 -8.94 -18.89
N LEU A 147 -23.73 -9.13 -18.22
CA LEU A 147 -23.45 -10.23 -17.29
C LEU A 147 -23.68 -9.82 -15.83
#